data_AF-A0A971X5I7-F1
#
_entry.id   AF-A0A971X5I7-F1
#
_cell.length_a   1.000
_cell.length_b   1.000
_cell.length_c   1.000
_cell.angle_alpha   90.00
_cell.angle_beta   90.00
_cell.angle_gamma   90.00
#
_symmetry.space_group_name_H-M   'P 1'
#
loop_
_entity.id
_entity.type
_entity.pdbx_description
1 polymer ?
#
loop_
_entity_poly.entity_id
_entity_poly.type
_entity_poly.pdbx_seq_one_letter_code
_entity_poly.pdbx_strand_id
1 'polypeptide(L)'
;MKKNRGFSLIEVLITLLLTAMGVLGMVALQGKAVSYTQEAINRNTAISMANGLVEIMRAYRDEIYVNTPPNSINYSELKSSSDFYNASGALNFAVTDCAEPAQTAKQAAGCWLRKVNASLPGATESAVSAKFFICPSVSVQGSGETKGEVICADSSYKGSSLAIQVAWQSRESVCGANANSDICTYVMRVEI
;
A
#
# COMPACT_ATOMS: atom_id res chain seq x y z
N MET A 1 -2.63 -0.81 73.98
CA MET A 1 -2.68 0.55 73.39
C MET A 1 -2.62 0.42 71.87
N LYS A 2 -3.68 0.78 71.14
CA LYS A 2 -3.67 0.78 69.67
C LYS A 2 -2.97 2.05 69.19
N LYS A 3 -1.83 1.90 68.52
CA LYS A 3 -1.05 3.01 67.94
C LYS A 3 -1.74 3.39 66.62
N ASN A 4 -2.48 4.50 66.61
CA ASN A 4 -3.02 5.06 65.38
C ASN A 4 -1.84 5.57 64.54
N ARG A 5 -1.49 4.83 63.47
CA ARG A 5 -0.54 5.30 62.45
C ARG A 5 -1.30 6.28 61.56
N GLY A 6 -1.21 7.56 61.90
CA GLY A 6 -1.79 8.63 61.10
C GLY A 6 -1.14 8.69 59.71
N PHE A 7 -1.98 8.95 58.72
CA PHE A 7 -1.62 9.27 57.33
C PHE A 7 -0.53 10.35 57.32
N SER A 8 0.68 10.02 56.84
CA SER A 8 1.75 11.00 56.77
C SER A 8 1.59 11.82 55.48
N LEU A 9 1.69 13.16 55.56
CA LEU A 9 1.57 14.04 54.40
C LEU A 9 2.59 13.69 53.29
N ILE A 10 3.74 13.12 53.68
CA ILE A 10 4.76 12.60 52.76
C ILE A 10 4.30 11.37 51.96
N GLU A 11 3.45 10.52 52.54
CA GLU A 11 2.94 9.30 51.89
C GLU A 11 1.99 9.69 50.74
N VAL A 12 1.14 10.68 50.97
CA VAL A 12 0.25 11.24 49.94
C VAL A 12 1.04 11.93 48.83
N LEU A 13 2.09 12.66 49.20
CA LEU A 13 2.95 13.33 48.23
C LEU A 13 3.65 12.32 47.31
N ILE A 14 4.16 11.22 47.88
CA ILE A 14 4.81 10.15 47.11
C ILE A 14 3.80 9.40 46.24
N THR A 15 2.59 9.09 46.74
CA THR A 15 1.57 8.42 45.92
C THR A 15 1.11 9.30 44.76
N LEU A 16 0.92 10.61 44.98
CA LEU A 16 0.61 11.55 43.91
C LEU A 16 1.74 11.64 42.88
N LEU A 17 3.01 11.68 43.32
CA LEU A 17 4.17 11.70 42.44
C LEU A 17 4.25 10.44 41.55
N LEU A 18 4.13 9.26 42.15
CA LEU A 18 4.16 7.98 41.43
C LEU A 18 2.96 7.86 40.47
N THR A 19 1.78 8.30 40.90
CA THR A 19 0.58 8.30 40.05
C THR A 19 0.76 9.23 38.85
N ALA A 20 1.30 10.44 39.05
CA ALA A 20 1.56 11.38 37.97
C ALA A 20 2.56 10.80 36.95
N MET A 21 3.65 10.19 37.40
CA MET A 21 4.61 9.51 36.52
C MET A 21 3.97 8.36 35.75
N GLY A 22 3.13 7.54 36.41
CA GLY A 22 2.40 6.44 35.79
C GLY A 22 1.44 6.91 34.69
N VAL A 23 0.68 7.99 34.95
CA VAL A 23 -0.24 8.57 33.96
C VAL A 23 0.51 9.13 32.76
N LEU A 24 1.61 9.87 32.96
CA LEU A 24 2.43 10.38 31.86
C LEU A 24 3.01 9.25 30.99
N GLY A 25 3.48 8.17 31.63
CA GLY A 25 3.96 6.97 30.92
C GLY A 25 2.86 6.32 30.07
N MET A 26 1.65 6.20 30.61
CA MET A 26 0.51 5.65 29.88
C MET A 26 0.10 6.52 28.69
N VAL A 27 0.02 7.85 28.85
CA VAL A 27 -0.32 8.79 27.77
C VAL A 27 0.69 8.71 26.62
N ALA A 28 1.99 8.62 26.94
CA ALA A 28 3.04 8.47 25.93
C ALA A 28 2.87 7.19 25.10
N LEU A 29 2.57 6.07 25.74
CA LEU A 29 2.32 4.79 25.06
C LEU A 29 1.03 4.83 24.22
N GLN A 30 -0.04 5.43 24.74
CA GLN A 30 -1.29 5.61 24.00
C GLN A 30 -1.09 6.44 22.73
N GLY A 31 -0.28 7.51 22.80
CA GLY A 31 0.04 8.32 21.61
C GLY A 31 0.71 7.51 20.50
N LYS A 32 1.68 6.66 20.83
CA LYS A 32 2.34 5.77 19.86
C LYS A 32 1.39 4.68 19.35
N ALA A 33 0.55 4.12 20.22
CA ALA A 33 -0.46 3.15 19.82
C ALA A 33 -1.41 3.73 18.75
N VAL A 34 -1.87 4.97 18.92
CA VAL A 34 -2.74 5.63 17.93
C VAL A 34 -2.06 5.76 16.56
N SER A 35 -0.80 6.22 16.51
CA SER A 35 -0.03 6.31 15.25
C SER A 35 0.04 4.94 14.54
N TYR A 36 0.39 3.89 15.27
CA TYR A 36 0.46 2.53 14.70
C TYR A 36 -0.90 1.98 14.27
N THR A 37 -1.99 2.29 14.98
CA THR A 37 -3.33 1.87 14.55
C THR A 37 -3.74 2.55 13.25
N GLN A 38 -3.46 3.85 13.08
CA GLN A 38 -3.76 4.56 11.84
C GLN A 38 -2.97 3.98 10.67
N GLU A 39 -1.71 3.64 10.89
CA GLU A 39 -0.87 3.05 9.86
C GLU A 39 -1.32 1.64 9.48
N ALA A 40 -1.74 0.83 10.45
CA ALA A 40 -2.36 -0.47 10.19
C ALA A 40 -3.64 -0.33 9.35
N ILE A 41 -4.46 0.70 9.60
CA ILE A 41 -5.65 1.01 8.79
C ILE A 41 -5.24 1.35 7.35
N ASN A 42 -4.27 2.26 7.16
CA ASN A 42 -3.81 2.65 5.83
C ASN A 42 -3.29 1.44 5.04
N ARG A 43 -2.50 0.58 5.68
CA ARG A 43 -1.99 -0.66 5.07
C ARG A 43 -3.12 -1.62 4.68
N ASN A 44 -4.12 -1.79 5.53
CA ASN A 44 -5.29 -2.61 5.21
C ASN A 44 -6.10 -2.03 4.04
N THR A 45 -6.27 -0.70 4.00
CA THR A 45 -6.88 -0.01 2.86
C THR A 45 -6.07 -0.26 1.59
N ALA A 46 -4.73 -0.14 1.63
CA ALA A 46 -3.87 -0.40 0.49
C ALA A 46 -3.98 -1.85 -0.03
N ILE A 47 -4.04 -2.84 0.87
CA ILE A 47 -4.29 -4.25 0.54
C ILE A 47 -5.66 -4.41 -0.13
N SER A 48 -6.70 -3.79 0.41
CA SER A 48 -8.05 -3.83 -0.17
C SER A 48 -8.09 -3.20 -1.56
N MET A 49 -7.41 -2.06 -1.76
CA MET A 49 -7.28 -1.42 -3.07
C MET A 49 -6.53 -2.32 -4.06
N ALA A 50 -5.41 -2.93 -3.65
CA ALA A 50 -4.64 -3.83 -4.51
C ALA A 50 -5.48 -5.04 -4.95
N ASN A 51 -6.20 -5.68 -4.01
CA ASN A 51 -7.13 -6.77 -4.33
C ASN A 51 -8.25 -6.31 -5.27
N GLY A 52 -8.83 -5.13 -5.05
CA GLY A 52 -9.85 -4.57 -5.94
C GLY A 52 -9.34 -4.38 -7.37
N LEU A 53 -8.07 -3.97 -7.54
CA LEU A 53 -7.46 -3.86 -8.87
C LEU A 53 -7.26 -5.23 -9.52
N VAL A 54 -6.84 -6.24 -8.76
CA VAL A 54 -6.72 -7.62 -9.27
C VAL A 54 -8.06 -8.13 -9.80
N GLU A 55 -9.16 -7.85 -9.10
CA GLU A 55 -10.49 -8.27 -9.55
C GLU A 55 -10.91 -7.54 -10.84
N ILE A 56 -10.56 -6.25 -10.98
CA ILE A 56 -10.78 -5.52 -12.24
C ILE A 56 -9.95 -6.15 -13.38
N MET A 57 -8.67 -6.45 -13.13
CA MET A 57 -7.80 -7.11 -14.11
C MET A 57 -8.31 -8.52 -14.49
N ARG A 58 -8.86 -9.27 -13.53
CA ARG A 58 -9.51 -10.57 -13.79
C ARG A 58 -10.73 -10.43 -14.69
N ALA A 59 -11.52 -9.39 -14.50
CA ALA A 59 -12.69 -9.11 -15.33
C ALA A 59 -12.32 -8.72 -16.77
N TYR A 60 -11.18 -8.05 -16.96
CA TYR A 60 -10.69 -7.60 -18.27
C TYR A 60 -9.40 -8.33 -18.68
N ARG A 61 -9.40 -9.67 -18.54
CA ARG A 61 -8.20 -10.49 -18.74
C ARG A 61 -7.63 -10.42 -20.16
N ASP A 62 -8.49 -10.27 -21.17
CA ASP A 62 -8.09 -10.15 -22.57
C ASP A 62 -7.21 -8.92 -22.84
N GLU A 63 -7.29 -7.90 -21.97
CA GLU A 63 -6.44 -6.71 -22.09
C GLU A 63 -5.00 -6.97 -21.67
N ILE A 64 -4.75 -8.02 -20.88
CA ILE A 64 -3.48 -8.26 -20.21
C ILE A 64 -2.66 -9.37 -20.89
N TYR A 65 -3.32 -10.35 -21.51
CA TYR A 65 -2.64 -11.50 -22.12
C TYR A 65 -2.57 -11.41 -23.64
N VAL A 66 -1.47 -11.93 -24.20
CA VAL A 66 -1.28 -12.06 -25.66
C VAL A 66 -2.12 -13.21 -26.19
N ASN A 67 -2.09 -14.36 -25.51
CA ASN A 67 -2.83 -15.54 -25.92
C ASN A 67 -4.16 -15.57 -25.16
N THR A 68 -5.27 -15.42 -25.88
CA THR A 68 -6.62 -15.38 -25.31
C THR A 68 -7.58 -16.34 -26.04
N PRO A 69 -8.55 -16.95 -25.34
CA PRO A 69 -9.63 -17.70 -25.98
C PRO A 69 -10.47 -16.81 -26.91
N PRO A 70 -10.98 -17.32 -28.04
CA PRO A 70 -10.94 -18.72 -28.49
C PRO A 70 -9.65 -19.10 -29.27
N ASN A 71 -8.73 -18.15 -29.48
CA ASN A 71 -7.52 -18.37 -30.29
C ASN A 71 -6.46 -19.20 -29.55
N SER A 72 -6.56 -19.29 -28.23
CA SER A 72 -5.78 -20.19 -27.37
C SER A 72 -6.70 -20.95 -26.40
N ILE A 73 -6.22 -22.11 -25.91
CA ILE A 73 -6.94 -22.90 -24.90
C ILE A 73 -6.90 -22.19 -23.53
N ASN A 74 -5.78 -21.53 -23.22
CA ASN A 74 -5.52 -20.89 -21.94
C ASN A 74 -5.00 -19.47 -22.15
N TYR A 75 -5.20 -18.63 -21.15
CA TYR A 75 -4.52 -17.35 -21.02
C TYR A 75 -3.03 -17.59 -20.74
N SER A 76 -2.16 -17.03 -21.58
CA SER A 76 -0.71 -17.14 -21.39
C SER A 76 0.00 -15.95 -22.01
N GLU A 77 1.21 -15.68 -21.53
CA GLU A 77 2.07 -14.57 -21.95
C GLU A 77 1.44 -13.19 -21.69
N LEU A 78 1.94 -12.50 -20.67
CA LEU A 78 1.52 -11.12 -20.40
C LEU A 78 2.02 -10.19 -21.52
N LYS A 79 1.18 -9.24 -21.94
CA LYS A 79 1.56 -8.18 -22.87
C LYS A 79 2.64 -7.30 -22.22
N SER A 80 3.55 -6.77 -23.03
CA SER A 80 4.54 -5.78 -22.57
C SER A 80 3.92 -4.43 -22.18
N SER A 81 2.72 -4.14 -22.67
CA SER A 81 1.89 -3.01 -22.26
C SER A 81 0.40 -3.36 -22.45
N SER A 82 -0.47 -2.78 -21.62
CA SER A 82 -1.92 -2.93 -21.65
C SER A 82 -2.63 -1.61 -21.31
N ASP A 83 -3.95 -1.63 -21.28
CA ASP A 83 -4.75 -0.53 -20.72
C ASP A 83 -4.49 -0.28 -19.23
N PHE A 84 -3.89 -1.25 -18.52
CA PHE A 84 -3.53 -1.11 -17.12
C PHE A 84 -2.12 -0.54 -16.92
N TYR A 85 -1.17 -0.87 -17.80
CA TYR A 85 0.24 -0.53 -17.60
C TYR A 85 1.01 -0.33 -18.90
N ASN A 86 2.02 0.54 -18.87
CA ASN A 86 2.94 0.73 -20.00
C ASN A 86 4.18 -0.19 -19.88
N ALA A 87 5.12 -0.09 -20.81
CA ALA A 87 6.34 -0.90 -20.82
C ALA A 87 7.26 -0.69 -19.60
N SER A 88 7.17 0.45 -18.91
CA SER A 88 7.90 0.69 -17.65
C SER A 88 7.10 0.27 -16.40
N GLY A 89 5.91 -0.32 -16.60
CA GLY A 89 4.90 -0.67 -15.60
C GLY A 89 4.28 0.49 -14.85
N ALA A 90 4.43 1.72 -15.33
CA ALA A 90 3.63 2.83 -14.84
C ALA A 90 2.16 2.61 -15.26
N LEU A 91 1.23 3.13 -14.46
CA LEU A 91 -0.20 3.03 -14.75
C LEU A 91 -0.51 3.69 -16.10
N ASN A 92 -1.28 3.01 -16.96
CA ASN A 92 -1.70 3.51 -18.27
C ASN A 92 -3.14 4.05 -18.28
N PHE A 93 -3.61 4.49 -17.11
CA PHE A 93 -4.93 5.05 -16.86
C PHE A 93 -4.86 6.20 -15.86
N ALA A 94 -5.88 7.06 -15.89
CA ALA A 94 -6.00 8.24 -15.06
C ALA A 94 -7.40 8.34 -14.43
N VAL A 95 -7.53 9.21 -13.43
CA VAL A 95 -8.81 9.46 -12.74
C VAL A 95 -9.90 9.98 -13.70
N THR A 96 -9.49 10.66 -14.76
CA THR A 96 -10.36 11.19 -15.82
C THR A 96 -10.96 10.10 -16.69
N ASP A 97 -10.32 8.92 -16.76
CA ASP A 97 -10.84 7.80 -17.55
C ASP A 97 -12.05 7.14 -16.88
N CYS A 98 -12.29 7.40 -15.59
CA CYS A 98 -13.38 6.76 -14.88
C CYS A 98 -14.76 7.14 -15.43
N ALA A 99 -15.49 6.11 -15.86
CA ALA A 99 -16.89 6.15 -16.26
C ALA A 99 -17.69 5.08 -15.51
N GLU A 100 -18.93 5.42 -15.13
CA GLU A 100 -19.86 4.53 -14.43
C GLU A 100 -21.16 4.42 -15.25
N PRO A 101 -21.58 3.23 -15.71
CA PRO A 101 -20.88 1.95 -15.57
C PRO A 101 -19.62 1.89 -16.46
N ALA A 102 -18.57 1.25 -15.95
CA ALA A 102 -17.36 1.02 -16.72
C ALA A 102 -17.61 -0.04 -17.82
N GLN A 103 -17.27 0.31 -19.06
CA GLN A 103 -17.37 -0.57 -20.23
C GLN A 103 -16.00 -1.06 -20.70
N THR A 104 -14.92 -0.42 -20.25
CA THR A 104 -13.55 -0.79 -20.62
C THR A 104 -12.67 -0.96 -19.38
N ALA A 105 -11.56 -1.69 -19.55
CA ALA A 105 -10.54 -1.86 -18.53
C ALA A 105 -10.04 -0.50 -17.99
N LYS A 106 -9.73 0.42 -18.92
CA LYS A 106 -9.24 1.76 -18.58
C LYS A 106 -10.26 2.57 -17.76
N GLN A 107 -11.55 2.46 -18.06
CA GLN A 107 -12.61 3.12 -17.29
C GLN A 107 -12.72 2.54 -15.88
N ALA A 108 -12.75 1.22 -15.75
CA ALA A 108 -12.81 0.55 -14.44
C ALA A 108 -11.58 0.88 -13.59
N ALA A 109 -10.38 0.84 -14.19
CA ALA A 109 -9.12 1.19 -13.54
C ALA A 109 -9.06 2.68 -13.15
N GLY A 110 -9.58 3.58 -13.98
CA GLY A 110 -9.73 4.99 -13.63
C GLY A 110 -10.62 5.20 -12.41
N CYS A 111 -11.73 4.44 -12.31
CA CYS A 111 -12.64 4.55 -11.17
C CYS A 111 -12.03 3.99 -9.89
N TRP A 112 -11.24 2.92 -10.02
CA TRP A 112 -10.39 2.45 -8.96
C TRP A 112 -9.39 3.51 -8.50
N LEU A 113 -8.71 4.20 -9.42
CA LEU A 113 -7.74 5.25 -9.08
C LEU A 113 -8.40 6.42 -8.35
N ARG A 114 -9.63 6.79 -8.74
CA ARG A 114 -10.44 7.79 -8.02
C ARG A 114 -10.68 7.37 -6.57
N LYS A 115 -11.01 6.09 -6.33
CA LYS A 115 -11.22 5.54 -4.98
C LYS A 115 -9.92 5.51 -4.17
N VAL A 116 -8.81 5.14 -4.80
CA VAL A 116 -7.46 5.18 -4.22
C VAL A 116 -7.12 6.60 -3.75
N ASN A 117 -7.30 7.59 -4.61
CA ASN A 117 -7.01 8.99 -4.29
C ASN A 117 -7.86 9.54 -3.14
N ALA A 118 -9.07 9.01 -2.97
CA ALA A 118 -9.95 9.39 -1.85
C ALA A 118 -9.65 8.63 -0.56
N SER A 119 -9.02 7.45 -0.62
CA SER A 119 -8.89 6.54 0.52
C SER A 119 -7.48 6.45 1.10
N LEU A 120 -6.44 6.68 0.29
CA LEU A 120 -5.05 6.62 0.72
C LEU A 120 -4.47 8.02 0.92
N PRO A 121 -3.85 8.31 2.08
CA PRO A 121 -3.24 9.62 2.33
C PRO A 121 -2.14 9.93 1.30
N GLY A 122 -2.14 11.15 0.76
CA GLY A 122 -1.11 11.63 -0.16
C GLY A 122 -1.07 10.93 -1.52
N ALA A 123 -2.05 10.10 -1.88
CA ALA A 123 -2.05 9.36 -3.15
C ALA A 123 -2.04 10.25 -4.41
N THR A 124 -2.49 11.51 -4.29
CA THR A 124 -2.43 12.52 -5.36
C THR A 124 -1.07 13.22 -5.48
N GLU A 125 -0.20 13.11 -4.47
CA GLU A 125 1.11 13.73 -4.48
C GLU A 125 2.03 13.01 -5.44
N SER A 126 2.76 13.74 -6.29
CA SER A 126 3.57 13.14 -7.35
C SER A 126 4.62 12.16 -6.82
N ALA A 127 5.16 12.39 -5.63
CA ALA A 127 6.12 11.50 -4.99
C ALA A 127 5.51 10.12 -4.62
N VAL A 128 4.23 10.09 -4.25
CA VAL A 128 3.49 8.87 -3.92
C VAL A 128 2.91 8.25 -5.19
N SER A 129 2.30 9.05 -6.07
CA SER A 129 1.70 8.58 -7.31
C SER A 129 2.72 7.92 -8.24
N ALA A 130 3.97 8.39 -8.23
CA ALA A 130 5.08 7.79 -8.98
C ALA A 130 5.50 6.40 -8.46
N LYS A 131 5.06 6.01 -7.25
CA LYS A 131 5.34 4.69 -6.66
C LYS A 131 4.26 3.64 -6.96
N PHE A 132 3.16 4.00 -7.64
CA PHE A 132 2.23 3.01 -8.14
C PHE A 132 2.76 2.38 -9.42
N PHE A 133 2.78 1.05 -9.47
CA PHE A 133 3.14 0.32 -10.68
C PHE A 133 2.38 -0.99 -10.78
N ILE A 134 2.30 -1.48 -12.01
CA ILE A 134 1.83 -2.82 -12.36
C ILE A 134 2.89 -3.38 -13.32
N CYS A 135 3.68 -4.34 -12.85
CA CYS A 135 4.76 -4.94 -13.65
C CYS A 135 4.38 -6.36 -14.06
N PRO A 136 4.37 -6.72 -15.36
CA PRO A 136 4.15 -8.09 -15.81
C PRO A 136 5.27 -9.06 -15.42
N SER A 137 6.41 -8.57 -14.93
CA SER A 137 7.28 -9.32 -14.04
C SER A 137 8.24 -8.40 -13.32
N VAL A 138 8.66 -8.82 -12.13
CA VAL A 138 9.56 -8.05 -11.27
C VAL A 138 10.88 -8.77 -11.17
N SER A 139 11.91 -8.19 -11.76
CA SER A 139 13.28 -8.44 -11.31
C SER A 139 13.53 -7.51 -10.11
N VAL A 140 14.09 -8.07 -9.05
CA VAL A 140 14.65 -7.26 -7.96
C VAL A 140 16.12 -7.07 -8.33
N GLN A 141 16.40 -6.12 -9.20
CA GLN A 141 17.77 -5.73 -9.51
C GLN A 141 18.07 -4.37 -8.91
N GLY A 142 19.11 -4.34 -8.10
CA GLY A 142 19.74 -3.13 -7.61
C GLY A 142 21.01 -3.50 -6.86
N SER A 143 22.17 -3.07 -7.37
CA SER A 143 23.40 -3.01 -6.59
C SER A 143 23.54 -1.58 -6.05
N GLY A 144 23.90 -1.44 -4.77
CA GLY A 144 23.99 -0.12 -4.14
C GLY A 144 22.62 0.45 -3.72
N GLU A 145 22.36 1.72 -4.02
CA GLU A 145 21.22 2.51 -3.51
C GLU A 145 19.85 2.08 -4.04
N THR A 146 19.78 1.30 -5.12
CA THR A 146 18.53 0.79 -5.72
C THR A 146 18.14 -0.62 -5.23
N LYS A 147 18.82 -1.14 -4.21
CA LYS A 147 18.57 -2.47 -3.67
C LYS A 147 17.14 -2.59 -3.12
N GLY A 148 16.32 -3.41 -3.78
CA GLY A 148 14.92 -3.66 -3.39
C GLY A 148 13.89 -2.86 -4.19
N GLU A 149 14.33 -2.01 -5.13
CA GLU A 149 13.42 -1.39 -6.08
C GLU A 149 12.91 -2.42 -7.10
N VAL A 150 11.64 -2.28 -7.46
CA VAL A 150 10.99 -3.17 -8.41
C VAL A 150 11.22 -2.64 -9.81
N ILE A 151 11.92 -3.41 -10.63
CA ILE A 151 12.13 -3.13 -12.05
C ILE A 151 11.19 -4.04 -12.84
N CYS A 152 10.33 -3.44 -13.67
CA CYS A 152 9.51 -4.21 -14.60
C CYS A 152 10.40 -4.82 -15.70
N ALA A 153 10.19 -6.10 -16.03
CA ALA A 153 10.99 -6.70 -17.10
C ALA A 153 10.69 -6.09 -18.46
N ASP A 154 11.67 -6.23 -19.35
CA ASP A 154 11.55 -5.85 -20.74
C ASP A 154 10.56 -6.73 -21.52
N SER A 155 10.31 -6.38 -22.78
CA SER A 155 9.37 -7.06 -23.69
C SER A 155 9.68 -8.53 -23.97
N SER A 156 10.81 -9.05 -23.49
CA SER A 156 11.22 -10.45 -23.64
C SER A 156 10.61 -11.37 -22.58
N TYR A 157 9.99 -10.84 -21.52
CA TYR A 157 9.30 -11.66 -20.53
C TYR A 157 8.06 -12.35 -21.12
N LYS A 158 7.93 -13.66 -20.88
CA LYS A 158 6.84 -14.50 -21.42
C LYS A 158 6.01 -15.22 -20.35
N GLY A 159 6.18 -14.89 -19.07
CA GLY A 159 5.44 -15.54 -17.99
C GLY A 159 4.05 -14.93 -17.75
N SER A 160 3.38 -15.41 -16.71
CA SER A 160 1.99 -15.11 -16.35
C SER A 160 1.82 -14.36 -15.01
N SER A 161 2.92 -14.11 -14.29
CA SER A 161 2.85 -13.49 -12.95
C SER A 161 3.13 -11.99 -13.01
N LEU A 162 2.22 -11.16 -12.53
CA LEU A 162 2.42 -9.71 -12.41
C LEU A 162 2.55 -9.27 -10.96
N ALA A 163 3.19 -8.12 -10.73
CA ALA A 163 3.23 -7.47 -9.43
C ALA A 163 2.49 -6.14 -9.48
N ILE A 164 1.78 -5.84 -8.40
CA ILE A 164 1.07 -4.57 -8.21
C ILE A 164 1.66 -3.92 -6.97
N GLN A 165 2.03 -2.64 -7.09
CA GLN A 165 2.41 -1.82 -5.95
C GLN A 165 1.44 -0.67 -5.76
N VAL A 166 1.04 -0.51 -4.51
CA VAL A 166 0.22 0.59 -4.01
C VAL A 166 1.05 1.36 -2.99
N ALA A 167 0.97 2.70 -3.02
CA ALA A 167 1.72 3.55 -2.12
C ALA A 167 0.80 4.53 -1.38
N TRP A 168 1.21 4.94 -0.18
CA TRP A 168 0.55 5.99 0.60
C TRP A 168 1.56 6.78 1.41
N GLN A 169 1.17 7.99 1.79
CA GLN A 169 1.93 8.86 2.68
C GLN A 169 1.64 8.49 4.15
N SER A 170 2.68 8.18 4.90
CA SER A 170 2.65 8.08 6.36
C SER A 170 2.96 9.44 6.99
N ARG A 171 2.50 9.63 8.24
CA ARG A 171 2.79 10.84 9.05
C ARG A 171 4.13 10.76 9.78
N GLU A 172 4.63 9.55 9.98
CA GLU A 172 5.92 9.27 10.61
C GLU A 172 6.70 8.31 9.69
N SER A 173 8.03 8.30 9.76
CA SER A 173 8.88 7.37 9.00
C SER A 173 8.83 5.95 9.60
N VAL A 174 7.66 5.30 9.50
CA VAL A 174 7.34 4.00 10.13
C VAL A 174 7.19 2.85 9.12
N CYS A 175 7.49 3.11 7.84
CA CYS A 175 7.28 2.19 6.73
C CYS A 175 8.29 1.04 6.67
N GLY A 176 8.24 0.09 7.62
CA GLY A 176 9.08 -1.12 7.63
C GLY A 176 10.45 -0.95 8.31
N ALA A 177 11.26 -2.02 8.27
CA ALA A 177 12.59 -2.02 8.89
C ALA A 177 13.56 -1.18 8.04
N ASN A 178 14.09 -0.10 8.62
CA ASN A 178 14.99 0.90 7.99
C ASN A 178 14.30 1.97 7.11
N ALA A 179 13.05 2.33 7.42
CA ALA A 179 12.30 3.35 6.69
C ALA A 179 12.91 4.76 6.86
N ASN A 180 13.70 5.21 5.89
CA ASN A 180 14.13 6.62 5.75
C ASN A 180 13.15 7.44 4.90
N SER A 181 11.90 6.98 4.77
CA SER A 181 10.89 7.59 3.91
C SER A 181 9.55 7.60 4.62
N ASP A 182 8.81 8.69 4.42
CA ASP A 182 7.43 8.83 4.84
C ASP A 182 6.46 8.25 3.79
N ILE A 183 6.97 7.61 2.72
CA ILE A 183 6.16 6.93 1.71
C ILE A 183 6.20 5.44 1.98
N CYS A 184 5.04 4.89 2.32
CA CYS A 184 4.87 3.46 2.52
C CYS A 184 4.41 2.80 1.23
N THR A 185 4.87 1.57 0.99
CA THR A 185 4.51 0.79 -0.19
C THR A 185 4.04 -0.60 0.21
N TYR A 186 3.03 -1.11 -0.48
CA TYR A 186 2.58 -2.49 -0.42
C TYR A 186 2.69 -3.12 -1.80
N VAL A 187 3.40 -4.25 -1.88
CA VAL A 187 3.59 -5.02 -3.12
C VAL A 187 2.92 -6.38 -2.98
N MET A 188 2.13 -6.76 -3.98
CA MET A 188 1.62 -8.12 -4.13
C MET A 188 2.05 -8.70 -5.48
N ARG A 189 2.34 -10.00 -5.51
CA ARG A 189 2.53 -10.77 -6.74
C ARG A 189 1.32 -11.65 -6.96
N VAL A 190 0.80 -11.65 -8.18
CA VAL A 190 -0.40 -12.41 -8.54
C VAL A 190 -0.24 -13.05 -9.92
N GLU A 191 -0.96 -14.14 -10.09
CA GLU A 191 -1.26 -14.73 -11.38
C GLU A 191 -2.78 -14.64 -11.57
N ILE A 192 -3.20 -14.20 -12.75
CA ILE A 192 -4.59 -13.79 -13.03
C ILE A 192 -5.26 -14.81 -13.91
#